data_AF-A0A819YFI0-F1
#
_entry.id   AF-A0A819YFI0-F1
#
_cell.length_a   1.000
_cell.length_b   1.000
_cell.length_c   1.000
_cell.angle_alpha   90.00
_cell.angle_beta   90.00
_cell.angle_gamma   90.00
#
_symmetry.space_group_name_H-M   'P 1'
#
loop_
_entity.id
_entity.type
_entity.pdbx_description
1 polymer ?
#
loop_
_entity_poly.entity_id
_entity_poly.type
_entity_poly.pdbx_seq_one_letter_code
_entity_poly.pdbx_strand_id
1 'polypeptide(L)'
;TENLTKEYENLKQINETLKQDFQDLKNKYNDLQNEYKKYSTSNEQFKNTNDNIINEKQRLSDQLTKPINDMQQVQVELIEKQINQHADFERQHLENKQIHEKLLKEKIVEFESKIQPMKSEYLIEIENSNLQHEQEKIRLKHQLQQALQNEDNQSITTIENLSNEIFFEIFDYLDCYQIYTTFSNLNHHFEELLYFSSLLLKVEIKLPQHDEMSMVGYRRFVDMNTHKILSLNLLLRLDNDNFFSSFIINSSLSHLESLFVDGIPSTTLIKLLMNLEFFIVLSYTPHIRRLKFLPTNNVDPSIRSILSIRLSNLTQHILIEIYYVEFIYVEMFIKKIYCQLKYLSIMIQSQNIDFLNANRWKQLIIESLSQLQKFHSRYDEDINDEHGYSIYPVQPNQFISSSSIEHQWILGIEIVVGKPILYTIYPYRNRSYEYSQDKLVDCFVEFYQSTQ
;
A
#
# COMPACT_ATOMS: atom_id res chain seq x y z
N THR A 1 -77.34 -16.50 4.04
CA THR A 1 -77.55 -17.84 4.61
C THR A 1 -76.28 -18.68 4.57
N GLU A 2 -75.56 -18.81 3.44
CA GLU A 2 -74.30 -19.60 3.39
C GLU A 2 -73.19 -19.12 4.35
N ASN A 3 -72.99 -17.80 4.52
CA ASN A 3 -71.98 -17.31 5.47
C ASN A 3 -72.33 -17.62 6.93
N LEU A 4 -73.61 -17.59 7.30
CA LEU A 4 -74.06 -17.95 8.65
C LEU A 4 -73.93 -19.45 8.92
N THR A 5 -74.13 -20.30 7.91
CA THR A 5 -73.93 -21.75 8.05
C THR A 5 -72.45 -22.10 8.23
N LYS A 6 -71.55 -21.42 7.52
CA LYS A 6 -70.09 -21.59 7.70
C LYS A 6 -69.60 -21.13 9.06
N GLU A 7 -70.12 -20.00 9.54
CA GLU A 7 -69.76 -19.46 10.86
C GLU A 7 -70.28 -20.37 12.00
N TYR A 8 -71.48 -20.94 11.84
CA TYR A 8 -72.03 -21.91 12.79
C TYR A 8 -71.22 -23.22 12.87
N GLU A 9 -70.79 -23.78 11.73
CA GLU A 9 -69.96 -24.99 11.75
C GLU A 9 -68.55 -24.73 12.32
N ASN A 10 -67.97 -23.55 12.08
CA ASN A 10 -66.71 -23.16 12.71
C ASN A 10 -66.84 -23.04 14.25
N LEU A 11 -67.92 -22.42 14.74
CA LEU A 11 -68.18 -22.32 16.17
C LEU A 11 -68.43 -23.69 16.81
N LYS A 12 -69.09 -24.60 16.10
CA LYS A 12 -69.29 -25.98 16.55
C LYS A 12 -67.98 -26.75 16.65
N GLN A 13 -67.07 -26.57 15.69
CA GLN A 13 -65.75 -27.19 15.72
C GLN A 13 -64.89 -26.64 16.87
N ILE A 14 -64.90 -25.33 17.10
CA ILE A 14 -64.20 -24.70 18.25
C ILE A 14 -64.75 -25.24 19.58
N ASN A 15 -66.06 -25.41 19.70
CA ASN A 15 -66.68 -25.93 20.92
C ASN A 15 -66.27 -27.39 21.21
N GLU A 16 -66.16 -28.24 20.17
CA GLU A 16 -65.68 -29.61 20.35
C GLU A 16 -64.19 -29.67 20.73
N THR A 17 -63.35 -28.80 20.16
CA THR A 17 -61.94 -28.69 20.57
C THR A 17 -61.83 -28.28 22.05
N LEU A 18 -62.60 -27.28 22.48
CA LEU A 18 -62.59 -26.83 23.87
C LEU A 18 -63.05 -27.90 24.87
N LYS A 19 -64.03 -28.74 24.49
CA LYS A 19 -64.45 -29.88 25.32
C LYS A 19 -63.33 -30.91 25.50
N GLN A 20 -62.59 -31.18 24.42
CA GLN A 20 -61.48 -32.12 24.46
C GLN A 20 -60.34 -31.60 25.35
N ASP A 21 -59.96 -30.33 25.17
CA ASP A 21 -58.91 -29.69 25.98
C ASP A 21 -59.28 -29.69 27.47
N PHE A 22 -60.56 -29.43 27.79
CA PHE A 22 -61.04 -29.47 29.16
C PHE A 22 -60.97 -30.87 29.79
N GLN A 23 -61.28 -31.91 29.00
CA GLN A 23 -61.19 -33.30 29.46
C GLN A 23 -59.74 -33.73 29.71
N ASP A 24 -58.80 -33.29 28.87
CA ASP A 24 -57.37 -33.56 29.04
C ASP A 24 -56.80 -32.86 30.27
N LEU A 25 -57.24 -31.63 30.55
CA LEU A 25 -56.86 -30.91 31.76
C LEU A 25 -57.37 -31.61 33.03
N LYS A 26 -58.60 -32.12 32.99
CA LYS A 26 -59.23 -32.86 34.10
C LYS A 26 -58.47 -34.16 34.41
N ASN A 27 -57.98 -34.86 33.38
CA ASN A 27 -57.18 -36.05 33.55
C ASN A 27 -55.83 -35.73 34.23
N LYS A 28 -55.11 -34.69 33.76
CA LYS A 28 -53.85 -34.24 34.38
C LYS A 28 -54.01 -33.83 35.85
N TYR A 29 -55.13 -33.19 36.18
CA TYR A 29 -55.42 -32.81 37.57
C TYR A 29 -55.59 -34.03 38.48
N ASN A 30 -56.28 -35.08 38.00
CA ASN A 30 -56.45 -36.31 38.76
C ASN A 30 -55.13 -37.05 38.96
N ASP A 31 -54.25 -37.04 37.96
CA ASP A 31 -52.91 -37.63 38.07
C ASP A 31 -52.07 -36.93 39.15
N LEU A 32 -52.09 -35.59 39.17
CA LEU A 32 -51.41 -34.78 40.20
C LEU A 32 -51.98 -35.02 41.61
N GLN A 33 -53.31 -35.18 41.75
CA GLN A 33 -53.90 -35.52 43.04
C GLN A 33 -53.45 -36.89 43.54
N ASN A 34 -53.34 -37.88 42.65
CA ASN A 34 -52.86 -39.22 43.00
C ASN A 34 -51.38 -39.21 43.39
N GLU A 35 -50.57 -38.39 42.73
CA GLU A 35 -49.16 -38.19 43.06
C GLU A 35 -48.98 -37.51 44.42
N TYR A 36 -49.77 -36.47 44.69
CA TYR A 36 -49.79 -35.80 46.01
C TYR A 36 -50.22 -36.76 47.14
N LYS A 37 -51.19 -37.63 46.88
CA LYS A 37 -51.65 -38.63 47.85
C LYS A 37 -50.55 -39.65 48.20
N LYS A 38 -49.71 -40.03 47.21
CA LYS A 38 -48.51 -40.86 47.44
C LYS A 38 -47.46 -40.16 48.32
N TYR A 39 -47.30 -38.85 48.18
CA TYR A 39 -46.39 -38.08 49.03
C TYR A 39 -46.91 -37.92 50.47
N SER A 40 -48.23 -37.86 50.68
CA SER A 40 -48.80 -37.67 52.02
C SER A 40 -48.64 -38.88 52.97
N THR A 41 -48.54 -40.11 52.44
CA THR A 41 -48.37 -41.33 53.25
C THR A 41 -46.93 -41.52 53.75
N SER A 42 -45.97 -40.72 53.30
CA SER A 42 -44.54 -40.77 53.68
C SER A 42 -44.17 -39.78 54.79
N ASN A 43 -45.14 -39.03 55.34
CA ASN A 43 -44.87 -37.77 56.08
C ASN A 43 -45.07 -37.84 57.61
N GLU A 44 -45.27 -39.01 58.21
CA GLU A 44 -45.25 -39.16 59.68
C GLU A 44 -43.85 -39.45 60.26
N GLN A 45 -42.84 -39.73 59.42
CA GLN A 45 -41.43 -39.87 59.86
C GLN A 45 -40.58 -38.59 59.71
N PHE A 46 -41.08 -37.53 59.08
CA PHE A 46 -40.29 -36.31 58.77
C PHE A 46 -40.29 -35.23 59.84
N LYS A 47 -41.15 -35.32 60.87
CA LYS A 47 -41.30 -34.26 61.86
C LYS A 47 -40.11 -34.14 62.83
N ASN A 48 -39.38 -35.23 63.08
CA ASN A 48 -38.17 -35.21 63.92
C ASN A 48 -36.88 -34.86 63.14
N THR A 49 -36.86 -35.00 61.82
CA THR A 49 -35.69 -34.69 60.99
C THR A 49 -35.57 -33.20 60.71
N ASN A 50 -36.69 -32.48 60.70
CA ASN A 50 -36.72 -31.07 60.32
C ASN A 50 -36.12 -30.13 61.39
N ASP A 51 -36.29 -30.45 62.67
CA ASP A 51 -35.73 -29.65 63.77
C ASP A 51 -34.19 -29.80 63.87
N ASN A 52 -33.65 -30.97 63.50
CA ASN A 52 -32.19 -31.16 63.39
C ASN A 52 -31.62 -30.39 62.19
N ILE A 53 -32.33 -30.38 61.05
CA ILE A 53 -31.90 -29.65 59.85
C ILE A 53 -31.90 -28.13 60.07
N ILE A 54 -32.87 -27.59 60.81
CA ILE A 54 -32.93 -26.14 61.11
C ILE A 54 -31.77 -25.72 62.01
N ASN A 55 -31.45 -26.51 63.05
CA ASN A 55 -30.33 -26.23 63.93
C ASN A 55 -28.97 -26.37 63.22
N GLU A 56 -28.84 -27.34 62.32
CA GLU A 56 -27.63 -27.54 61.53
C GLU A 56 -27.46 -26.45 60.46
N LYS A 57 -28.55 -25.97 59.86
CA LYS A 57 -28.54 -24.82 58.94
C LYS A 57 -28.11 -23.53 59.64
N GLN A 58 -28.57 -23.28 60.87
CA GLN A 58 -28.15 -22.11 61.63
C GLN A 58 -26.65 -22.18 61.98
N ARG A 59 -26.19 -23.35 62.45
CA ARG A 59 -24.76 -23.58 62.72
C ARG A 59 -23.88 -23.41 61.48
N LEU A 60 -24.32 -23.89 60.31
CA LEU A 60 -23.59 -23.72 59.04
C LEU A 60 -23.61 -22.25 58.57
N SER A 61 -24.72 -21.54 58.77
CA SER A 61 -24.80 -20.09 58.49
C SER A 61 -23.80 -19.29 59.32
N ASP A 62 -23.70 -19.59 60.62
CA ASP A 62 -22.76 -18.92 61.52
C ASP A 62 -21.30 -19.30 61.20
N GLN A 63 -21.05 -20.54 60.77
CA GLN A 63 -19.74 -21.00 60.29
C GLN A 63 -19.32 -20.40 58.94
N LEU A 64 -20.28 -20.02 58.08
CA LEU A 64 -20.02 -19.43 56.76
C LEU A 64 -19.87 -17.90 56.81
N THR A 65 -20.51 -17.22 57.76
CA THR A 65 -20.50 -15.75 57.83
C THR A 65 -19.13 -15.18 58.23
N LYS A 66 -18.37 -15.87 59.08
CA LYS A 66 -17.04 -15.43 59.50
C LYS A 66 -15.99 -15.52 58.36
N PRO A 67 -15.87 -16.64 57.61
CA PRO A 67 -15.00 -16.71 56.43
C PRO A 67 -15.35 -15.72 55.33
N ILE A 68 -16.63 -15.36 55.16
CA ILE A 68 -17.06 -14.38 54.16
C ILE A 68 -16.54 -12.99 54.51
N ASN A 69 -16.62 -12.59 55.79
CA ASN A 69 -16.08 -11.29 56.23
C ASN A 69 -14.55 -11.24 56.15
N ASP A 70 -13.86 -12.33 56.53
CA ASP A 70 -12.40 -12.42 56.40
C ASP A 70 -11.96 -12.38 54.92
N MET A 71 -12.72 -13.02 54.01
CA MET A 71 -12.46 -12.99 52.57
C MET A 71 -12.73 -11.60 51.96
N GLN A 72 -13.76 -10.90 52.41
CA GLN A 72 -14.04 -9.52 51.98
C GLN A 72 -12.92 -8.57 52.44
N GLN A 73 -12.40 -8.72 53.65
CA GLN A 73 -11.27 -7.91 54.13
C GLN A 73 -10.00 -8.16 53.30
N VAL A 74 -9.68 -9.43 53.00
CA VAL A 74 -8.52 -9.77 52.14
C VAL A 74 -8.70 -9.24 50.71
N GLN A 75 -9.92 -9.22 50.17
CA GLN A 75 -10.20 -8.64 48.85
C GLN A 75 -10.00 -7.12 48.84
N VAL A 76 -10.43 -6.41 49.90
CA VAL A 76 -10.20 -4.96 50.02
C VAL A 76 -8.70 -4.65 50.11
N GLU A 77 -7.95 -5.37 50.95
CA GLU A 77 -6.49 -5.19 51.06
C GLU A 77 -5.76 -5.48 49.73
N LEU A 78 -6.23 -6.47 48.96
CA LEU A 78 -5.66 -6.78 47.63
C LEU A 78 -5.96 -5.67 46.62
N ILE A 79 -7.19 -5.14 46.61
CA ILE A 79 -7.58 -4.04 45.72
C ILE A 79 -6.80 -2.77 46.07
N GLU A 80 -6.66 -2.42 47.35
CA GLU A 80 -5.86 -1.27 47.78
C GLU A 80 -4.40 -1.41 47.37
N LYS A 81 -3.83 -2.62 47.51
CA LYS A 81 -2.47 -2.90 47.04
C LYS A 81 -2.33 -2.73 45.52
N GLN A 82 -3.30 -3.18 44.73
CA GLN A 82 -3.30 -3.01 43.28
C GLN A 82 -3.43 -1.55 42.86
N ILE A 83 -4.31 -0.78 43.52
CA ILE A 83 -4.47 0.66 43.29
C ILE A 83 -3.16 1.39 43.57
N ASN A 84 -2.50 1.10 44.69
CA ASN A 84 -1.22 1.72 45.05
C ASN A 84 -0.11 1.37 44.04
N GLN A 85 -0.03 0.11 43.61
CA GLN A 85 0.93 -0.31 42.57
C GLN A 85 0.68 0.41 41.24
N HIS A 86 -0.57 0.58 40.85
CA HIS A 86 -0.93 1.31 39.63
C HIS A 86 -0.57 2.80 39.74
N ALA A 87 -0.87 3.44 40.88
CA ALA A 87 -0.55 4.83 41.13
C ALA A 87 0.97 5.11 41.17
N ASP A 88 1.78 4.16 41.64
CA ASP A 88 3.25 4.27 41.61
C ASP A 88 3.79 4.09 40.18
N PHE A 89 3.22 3.17 39.40
CA PHE A 89 3.55 3.00 37.98
C PHE A 89 3.24 4.27 37.17
N GLU A 90 2.06 4.87 37.37
CA GLU A 90 1.68 6.12 36.68
C GLU A 90 2.62 7.28 37.04
N ARG A 91 3.05 7.38 38.31
CA ARG A 91 4.03 8.38 38.74
C ARG A 91 5.37 8.19 38.05
N GLN A 92 5.89 6.95 38.01
CA GLN A 92 7.15 6.65 37.32
C GLN A 92 7.06 6.94 35.81
N HIS A 93 5.93 6.60 35.17
CA HIS A 93 5.69 6.90 33.77
C HIS A 93 5.68 8.42 33.51
N LEU A 94 5.06 9.21 34.39
CA LEU A 94 5.03 10.67 34.27
C LEU A 94 6.43 11.29 34.44
N GLU A 95 7.23 10.81 35.39
CA GLU A 95 8.62 11.24 35.58
C GLU A 95 9.49 10.94 34.35
N ASN A 96 9.37 9.73 33.80
CA ASN A 96 10.09 9.34 32.58
C ASN A 96 9.69 10.22 31.38
N LYS A 97 8.40 10.55 31.25
CA LYS A 97 7.89 11.45 30.21
C LYS A 97 8.50 12.85 30.34
N GLN A 98 8.60 13.40 31.55
CA GLN A 98 9.21 14.72 31.78
C GLN A 98 10.71 14.74 31.49
N ILE A 99 11.44 13.68 31.86
CA ILE A 99 12.87 13.52 31.54
C ILE A 99 13.06 13.48 30.02
N HIS A 100 12.21 12.72 29.32
CA HIS A 100 12.28 12.61 27.87
C HIS A 100 11.97 13.94 27.16
N GLU A 101 10.92 14.65 27.59
CA GLU A 101 10.56 15.96 27.04
C GLU A 101 11.70 16.98 27.23
N LYS A 102 12.38 16.95 28.38
CA LYS A 102 13.55 17.79 28.63
C LYS A 102 14.70 17.46 27.67
N LEU A 103 15.03 16.17 27.48
CA LEU A 103 16.07 15.73 26.56
C LEU A 103 15.77 16.11 25.11
N LEU A 104 14.50 16.04 24.70
CA LEU A 104 14.06 16.44 23.36
C LEU A 104 14.26 17.94 23.14
N LYS A 105 13.87 18.77 24.12
CA LYS A 105 14.08 20.23 24.06
C LYS A 105 15.56 20.60 23.97
N GLU A 106 16.42 19.93 24.73
CA GLU A 106 17.87 20.13 24.65
C GLU A 106 18.43 19.77 23.27
N LYS A 107 17.98 18.66 22.67
CA LYS A 107 18.37 18.25 21.31
C LYS A 107 17.87 19.21 20.23
N ILE A 108 16.66 19.75 20.35
CA ILE A 108 16.12 20.74 19.40
C ILE A 108 17.02 21.97 19.38
N VAL A 109 17.38 22.51 20.55
CA VAL A 109 18.28 23.67 20.66
C VAL A 109 19.66 23.34 20.06
N GLU A 110 20.18 22.13 20.30
CA GLU A 110 21.44 21.69 19.70
C GLU A 110 21.36 21.64 18.16
N PHE A 111 20.31 21.07 17.59
CA PHE A 111 20.12 21.00 16.14
C PHE A 111 19.90 22.37 15.51
N GLU A 112 19.10 23.23 16.13
CA GLU A 112 18.93 24.62 15.68
C GLU A 112 20.27 25.34 15.61
N SER A 113 21.14 25.16 16.62
CA SER A 113 22.48 25.77 16.63
C SER A 113 23.38 25.29 15.47
N LYS A 114 23.20 24.05 15.00
CA LYS A 114 23.93 23.47 13.87
C LYS A 114 23.34 23.85 12.51
N ILE A 115 22.02 24.03 12.42
CA ILE A 115 21.33 24.36 11.16
C ILE A 115 21.54 25.82 10.77
N GLN A 116 21.59 26.75 11.73
CA GLN A 116 21.79 28.18 11.43
C GLN A 116 23.01 28.49 10.55
N PRO A 117 24.23 27.98 10.84
CA PRO A 117 25.38 28.21 9.96
C PRO A 117 25.20 27.57 8.58
N MET A 118 24.66 26.35 8.49
CA MET A 118 24.42 25.68 7.20
C MET A 118 23.44 26.47 6.32
N LYS A 119 22.39 27.05 6.92
CA LYS A 119 21.45 27.91 6.20
C LYS A 119 22.12 29.16 5.64
N SER A 120 23.04 29.75 6.41
CA SER A 120 23.80 30.92 5.94
C SER A 120 24.76 30.57 4.80
N GLU A 121 25.44 29.42 4.86
CA GLU A 121 26.32 28.92 3.79
C GLU A 121 25.53 28.63 2.50
N TYR A 122 24.38 27.99 2.61
CA TYR A 122 23.51 27.68 1.47
C TYR A 122 22.99 28.94 0.76
N LEU A 123 22.62 29.98 1.51
CA LEU A 123 22.19 31.26 0.93
C LEU A 123 23.33 31.94 0.15
N ILE A 124 24.57 31.87 0.65
CA ILE A 124 25.75 32.37 -0.04
C ILE A 124 26.00 31.58 -1.34
N GLU A 125 25.82 30.27 -1.32
CA GLU A 125 25.99 29.42 -2.51
C GLU A 125 24.96 29.72 -3.60
N ILE A 126 23.69 29.93 -3.22
CA ILE A 126 22.64 30.37 -4.17
C ILE A 126 23.00 31.72 -4.79
N GLU A 127 23.41 32.69 -3.98
CA GLU A 127 23.78 34.03 -4.48
C GLU A 127 24.96 33.96 -5.45
N ASN A 128 25.98 33.15 -5.14
CA ASN A 128 27.12 32.90 -6.02
C ASN A 128 26.72 32.21 -7.33
N SER A 129 25.83 31.20 -7.28
CA SER A 129 25.33 30.50 -8.47
C SER A 129 24.53 31.44 -9.38
N ASN A 130 23.67 32.28 -8.80
CA ASN A 130 22.93 33.30 -9.55
C ASN A 130 23.87 34.33 -10.19
N LEU A 131 24.92 34.76 -9.48
CA LEU A 131 25.93 35.67 -10.02
C LEU A 131 26.68 35.04 -11.20
N GLN A 132 27.06 33.75 -11.09
CA GLN A 132 27.70 33.01 -12.19
C GLN A 132 26.77 32.88 -13.40
N HIS A 133 25.49 32.60 -13.19
CA HIS A 133 24.51 32.50 -14.28
C HIS A 133 24.35 33.84 -15.02
N GLU A 134 24.24 34.95 -14.29
CA GLU A 134 24.17 36.28 -14.90
C GLU A 134 25.48 36.66 -15.62
N GLN A 135 26.65 36.26 -15.10
CA GLN A 135 27.93 36.44 -15.79
C GLN A 135 27.98 35.65 -17.11
N GLU A 136 27.55 34.39 -17.13
CA GLU A 136 27.55 33.56 -18.35
C GLU A 136 26.53 34.08 -19.37
N LYS A 137 25.37 34.55 -18.93
CA LYS A 137 24.37 35.21 -19.79
C LYS A 137 24.93 36.47 -20.45
N ILE A 138 25.68 37.30 -19.71
CA ILE A 138 26.39 38.45 -20.28
C ILE A 138 27.44 37.99 -21.30
N ARG A 139 28.20 36.93 -20.99
CA ARG A 139 29.20 36.35 -21.89
C ARG A 139 28.59 35.85 -23.19
N LEU A 140 27.51 35.07 -23.12
CA LEU A 140 26.78 34.55 -24.27
C LEU A 140 26.17 35.67 -25.11
N LYS A 141 25.61 36.71 -24.46
CA LYS A 141 25.10 37.90 -25.17
C LYS A 141 26.20 38.61 -25.94
N HIS A 142 27.40 38.72 -25.37
CA HIS A 142 28.56 39.30 -26.04
C HIS A 142 29.04 38.42 -27.19
N GLN A 143 29.13 37.10 -27.01
CA GLN A 143 29.47 36.16 -28.08
C GLN A 143 28.48 36.22 -29.25
N LEU A 144 27.18 36.30 -28.96
CA LEU A 144 26.14 36.46 -29.97
C LEU A 144 26.30 37.79 -30.72
N GLN A 145 26.57 38.90 -30.02
CA GLN A 145 26.84 40.18 -30.66
C GLN A 145 28.09 40.15 -31.55
N GLN A 146 29.15 39.45 -31.14
CA GLN A 146 30.35 39.26 -31.95
C GLN A 146 30.08 38.37 -33.17
N ALA A 147 29.30 37.30 -33.02
CA ALA A 147 28.88 36.45 -34.13
C ALA A 147 28.09 37.25 -35.17
N LEU A 148 27.12 38.05 -34.72
CA LEU A 148 26.31 38.94 -35.58
C LEU A 148 27.16 40.01 -36.30
N GLN A 149 28.26 40.46 -35.71
CA GLN A 149 29.19 41.43 -36.35
C GLN A 149 30.16 40.77 -37.34
N ASN A 150 30.45 39.48 -37.17
CA ASN A 150 31.34 38.72 -38.06
C ASN A 150 30.59 38.07 -39.24
N GLU A 151 29.26 38.11 -39.25
CA GLU A 151 28.38 37.47 -40.25
C GLU A 151 28.13 38.28 -41.53
N ASP A 152 28.99 39.25 -41.86
CA ASP A 152 28.95 39.93 -43.17
C ASP A 152 29.36 39.03 -44.35
N ASN A 153 29.52 37.70 -44.19
CA ASN A 153 29.88 36.83 -45.31
C ASN A 153 29.35 35.38 -45.35
N GLN A 154 28.48 34.94 -44.45
CA GLN A 154 27.73 33.70 -44.70
C GLN A 154 26.46 33.68 -43.88
N SER A 155 25.38 34.10 -44.53
CA SER A 155 24.06 34.12 -43.97
C SER A 155 23.60 32.69 -43.64
N ILE A 156 23.61 32.31 -42.37
CA ILE A 156 22.80 31.19 -41.87
C ILE A 156 21.34 31.68 -41.95
N THR A 157 20.76 31.71 -43.15
CA THR A 157 19.43 32.29 -43.38
C THR A 157 18.29 31.37 -42.98
N THR A 158 18.55 30.08 -42.75
CA THR A 158 17.50 29.11 -42.44
C THR A 158 17.92 28.12 -41.36
N ILE A 159 16.95 27.70 -40.54
CA ILE A 159 17.08 26.69 -39.48
C ILE A 159 17.70 25.38 -40.01
N GLU A 160 17.54 25.12 -41.30
CA GLU A 160 17.94 23.91 -42.02
C GLU A 160 19.46 23.78 -42.16
N ASN A 161 20.20 24.87 -41.94
CA ASN A 161 21.66 24.88 -41.96
C ASN A 161 22.28 24.54 -40.60
N LEU A 162 21.46 24.33 -39.56
CA LEU A 162 21.95 23.85 -38.27
C LEU A 162 22.45 22.40 -38.40
N SER A 163 23.46 22.04 -37.62
CA SER A 163 24.00 20.69 -37.66
C SER A 163 23.05 19.68 -37.00
N ASN A 164 23.19 18.40 -37.38
CA ASN A 164 22.37 17.32 -36.82
C ASN A 164 22.49 17.23 -35.28
N GLU A 165 23.67 17.54 -34.74
CA GLU A 165 23.92 17.55 -33.30
C GLU A 165 23.03 18.55 -32.56
N ILE A 166 22.83 19.74 -33.13
CA ILE A 166 21.93 20.76 -32.56
C ILE A 166 20.49 20.25 -32.59
N PHE A 167 20.07 19.59 -33.67
CA PHE A 167 18.72 19.00 -33.72
C PHE A 167 18.53 17.86 -32.74
N PHE A 168 19.54 17.01 -32.52
CA PHE A 168 19.46 15.98 -31.49
C PHE A 168 19.33 16.59 -30.09
N GLU A 169 20.04 17.69 -29.82
CA GLU A 169 19.87 18.44 -28.57
C GLU A 169 18.46 19.02 -28.45
N ILE A 170 17.91 19.61 -29.52
CA ILE A 170 16.52 20.11 -29.54
C ILE A 170 15.52 18.96 -29.29
N PHE A 171 15.75 17.80 -29.92
CA PHE A 171 14.88 16.62 -29.80
C PHE A 171 14.87 16.05 -28.38
N ASP A 172 15.94 16.21 -27.60
CA ASP A 172 15.95 15.80 -26.19
C ASP A 172 14.96 16.61 -25.33
N TYR A 173 14.52 17.80 -25.78
CA TYR A 173 13.53 18.64 -25.10
C TYR A 173 12.09 18.47 -25.63
N LEU A 174 11.90 17.73 -26.72
CA LEU A 174 10.60 17.56 -27.37
C LEU A 174 10.10 16.12 -27.21
N ASP A 175 8.78 15.94 -27.10
CA ASP A 175 8.24 14.59 -27.19
C ASP A 175 8.26 14.10 -28.65
N CYS A 176 8.28 12.78 -28.83
CA CYS A 176 8.39 12.17 -30.15
C CYS A 176 7.26 12.56 -31.12
N TYR A 177 6.07 12.87 -30.61
CA TYR A 177 4.95 13.31 -31.45
C TYR A 177 5.14 14.75 -31.92
N GLN A 178 5.63 15.64 -31.05
CA GLN A 178 6.03 16.99 -31.40
C GLN A 178 7.14 16.97 -32.44
N ILE A 179 8.15 16.11 -32.25
CA ILE A 179 9.23 15.93 -33.24
C ILE A 179 8.64 15.51 -34.59
N TYR A 180 7.80 14.48 -34.61
CA TYR A 180 7.23 14.00 -35.85
C TYR A 180 6.34 15.05 -36.52
N THR A 181 5.36 15.61 -35.81
CA THR A 181 4.40 16.57 -36.38
C THR A 181 5.06 17.87 -36.82
N THR A 182 6.10 18.31 -36.12
CA THR A 182 6.82 19.56 -36.45
C THR A 182 7.82 19.36 -37.58
N PHE A 183 8.60 18.26 -37.57
CA PHE A 183 9.76 18.11 -38.46
C PHE A 183 9.55 17.16 -39.64
N SER A 184 8.59 16.22 -39.59
CA SER A 184 8.44 15.19 -40.64
C SER A 184 8.04 15.74 -42.01
N ASN A 185 7.46 16.93 -42.07
CA ASN A 185 7.01 17.57 -43.33
C ASN A 185 7.80 18.83 -43.68
N LEU A 186 8.92 19.12 -42.99
CA LEU A 186 9.71 20.33 -43.27
C LEU A 186 10.46 20.20 -44.59
N ASN A 187 11.33 19.21 -44.71
CA ASN A 187 12.08 18.91 -45.92
C ASN A 187 12.73 17.51 -45.83
N HIS A 188 13.33 17.07 -46.93
CA HIS A 188 14.00 15.77 -47.04
C HIS A 188 15.11 15.56 -46.00
N HIS A 189 15.83 16.63 -45.61
CA HIS A 189 16.89 16.51 -44.62
C HIS A 189 16.34 16.08 -43.25
N PHE A 190 15.22 16.65 -42.81
CA PHE A 190 14.56 16.22 -41.57
C PHE A 190 13.90 14.86 -41.69
N GLU A 191 13.34 14.51 -42.85
CA GLU A 191 12.89 13.13 -43.08
C GLU A 191 14.06 12.15 -42.90
N GLU A 192 15.22 12.42 -43.50
CA GLU A 192 16.40 11.58 -43.32
C GLU A 192 16.87 11.53 -41.87
N LEU A 193 16.85 12.67 -41.17
CA LEU A 193 17.21 12.75 -39.76
C LEU A 193 16.29 11.89 -38.90
N LEU A 194 14.98 11.83 -39.18
CA LEU A 194 14.03 11.03 -38.42
C LEU A 194 14.12 9.54 -38.79
N TYR A 195 14.17 9.22 -40.09
CA TYR A 195 14.08 7.84 -40.56
C TYR A 195 15.42 7.09 -40.58
N PHE A 196 16.54 7.75 -40.86
CA PHE A 196 17.83 7.08 -41.07
C PHE A 196 18.89 7.35 -39.99
N SER A 197 18.67 8.33 -39.09
CA SER A 197 19.63 8.56 -38.01
C SER A 197 19.69 7.38 -37.02
N SER A 198 20.84 7.25 -36.36
CA SER A 198 21.06 6.36 -35.22
C SER A 198 20.48 6.93 -33.91
N LEU A 199 19.56 7.89 -33.99
CA LEU A 199 18.95 8.52 -32.84
C LEU A 199 18.11 7.49 -32.08
N LEU A 200 18.42 7.32 -30.80
CA LEU A 200 17.64 6.52 -29.88
C LEU A 200 16.53 7.36 -29.27
N LEU A 201 15.29 6.89 -29.39
CA LEU A 201 14.11 7.69 -29.06
C LEU A 201 13.58 7.37 -27.67
N LYS A 202 13.19 8.44 -26.96
CA LYS A 202 12.38 8.35 -25.74
C LYS A 202 10.97 8.83 -26.08
N VAL A 203 10.06 7.88 -26.23
CA VAL A 203 8.69 8.14 -26.65
C VAL A 203 7.82 8.30 -25.42
N GLU A 204 7.14 9.43 -25.30
CA GLU A 204 6.06 9.64 -24.35
C GLU A 204 4.73 9.74 -25.10
N ILE A 205 3.83 8.80 -24.85
CA ILE A 205 2.50 8.75 -25.45
C ILE A 205 1.51 9.21 -24.39
N LYS A 206 1.01 10.44 -24.56
CA LYS A 206 -0.06 11.02 -23.75
C LYS A 206 -1.37 10.81 -24.50
N LEU A 207 -2.20 9.86 -24.05
CA LEU A 207 -3.48 9.62 -24.69
C LEU A 207 -4.49 10.70 -24.30
N PRO A 208 -4.94 11.55 -25.24
CA PRO A 208 -6.04 12.46 -24.97
C PRO A 208 -7.30 11.63 -24.76
N GLN A 209 -8.17 12.03 -23.82
CA GLN A 209 -9.36 11.24 -23.48
C GLN A 209 -10.33 11.05 -24.66
N HIS A 210 -10.22 11.84 -25.75
CA HIS A 210 -11.20 11.86 -26.85
C HIS A 210 -10.61 12.05 -28.25
N ASP A 211 -9.31 11.83 -28.47
CA ASP A 211 -8.70 12.05 -29.80
C ASP A 211 -8.18 10.76 -30.45
N GLU A 212 -9.06 10.09 -31.19
CA GLU A 212 -8.72 8.92 -32.00
C GLU A 212 -7.73 9.24 -33.13
N MET A 213 -7.73 10.47 -33.67
CA MET A 213 -6.80 10.85 -34.73
C MET A 213 -5.37 10.92 -34.21
N SER A 214 -5.18 11.47 -33.00
CA SER A 214 -3.87 11.45 -32.33
C SER A 214 -3.35 10.03 -32.15
N MET A 215 -4.22 9.08 -31.82
CA MET A 215 -3.85 7.66 -31.67
C MET A 215 -3.29 7.03 -32.94
N VAL A 216 -3.90 7.31 -34.09
CA VAL A 216 -3.38 6.83 -35.39
C VAL A 216 -1.99 7.40 -35.67
N GLY A 217 -1.77 8.68 -35.34
CA GLY A 217 -0.47 9.35 -35.47
C GLY A 217 0.61 8.70 -34.60
N TYR A 218 0.34 8.52 -33.29
CA TYR A 218 1.26 7.85 -32.36
C TYR A 218 1.59 6.44 -32.81
N ARG A 219 0.59 5.67 -33.22
CA ARG A 219 0.77 4.30 -33.68
C ARG A 219 1.69 4.25 -34.90
N ARG A 220 1.40 5.05 -35.92
CA ARG A 220 2.22 5.11 -37.14
C ARG A 220 3.66 5.49 -36.82
N PHE A 221 3.85 6.46 -35.93
CA PHE A 221 5.18 6.88 -35.49
C PHE A 221 5.93 5.75 -34.80
N VAL A 222 5.30 5.09 -33.82
CA VAL A 222 5.92 3.98 -33.08
C VAL A 222 6.26 2.85 -34.04
N ASP A 223 5.32 2.44 -34.90
CA ASP A 223 5.49 1.34 -35.85
C ASP A 223 6.69 1.59 -36.79
N MET A 224 6.90 2.84 -37.21
CA MET A 224 8.03 3.23 -38.07
C MET A 224 9.37 3.27 -37.34
N ASN A 225 9.35 3.46 -36.02
CA ASN A 225 10.55 3.72 -35.22
C ASN A 225 10.82 2.65 -34.16
N THR A 226 10.12 1.51 -34.16
CA THR A 226 10.22 0.46 -33.13
C THR A 226 11.65 0.06 -32.81
N HIS A 227 12.48 -0.12 -33.83
CA HIS A 227 13.90 -0.47 -33.70
C HIS A 227 14.77 0.63 -33.07
N LYS A 228 14.28 1.86 -32.89
CA LYS A 228 15.02 2.99 -32.29
C LYS A 228 14.53 3.36 -30.89
N ILE A 229 13.40 2.82 -30.45
CA ILE A 229 12.79 3.20 -29.17
C ILE A 229 13.59 2.59 -28.02
N LEU A 230 14.24 3.47 -27.26
CA LEU A 230 15.00 3.13 -26.05
C LEU A 230 14.12 3.18 -24.80
N SER A 231 13.20 4.13 -24.74
CA SER A 231 12.27 4.31 -23.64
C SER A 231 10.88 4.57 -24.17
N LEU A 232 9.89 3.85 -23.64
CA LEU A 232 8.49 4.03 -23.95
C LEU A 232 7.72 4.34 -22.68
N ASN A 233 7.15 5.53 -22.60
CA ASN A 233 6.27 6.00 -21.55
C ASN A 233 4.83 6.07 -22.09
N LEU A 234 3.93 5.27 -21.54
CA LEU A 234 2.53 5.17 -21.91
C LEU A 234 1.69 5.78 -20.79
N LEU A 235 1.19 7.00 -20.99
CA LEU A 235 0.24 7.66 -20.08
C LEU A 235 -1.18 7.33 -20.53
N LEU A 236 -1.68 6.20 -20.04
CA LEU A 236 -3.05 5.74 -20.25
C LEU A 236 -3.95 6.48 -19.26
N ARG A 237 -5.10 6.99 -19.67
CA ARG A 237 -6.07 7.67 -18.77
C ARG A 237 -7.49 7.13 -18.92
N LEU A 238 -7.64 6.00 -19.61
CA LEU A 238 -8.93 5.48 -20.05
C LEU A 238 -9.05 4.01 -19.64
N ASP A 239 -10.28 3.59 -19.35
CA ASP A 239 -10.71 2.18 -19.19
C ASP A 239 -10.68 1.40 -20.52
N ASN A 240 -9.82 1.81 -21.44
CA ASN A 240 -9.77 1.29 -22.79
C ASN A 240 -8.94 0.00 -22.76
N ASP A 241 -9.59 -1.09 -22.35
CA ASP A 241 -9.06 -2.45 -22.38
C ASP A 241 -8.44 -2.81 -23.76
N ASN A 242 -8.81 -2.08 -24.83
CA ASN A 242 -8.30 -2.25 -26.18
C ASN A 242 -6.97 -1.55 -26.48
N PHE A 243 -6.35 -0.82 -25.54
CA PHE A 243 -5.08 -0.17 -25.83
C PHE A 243 -4.00 -1.19 -26.18
N PHE A 244 -3.81 -2.24 -25.36
CA PHE A 244 -2.79 -3.25 -25.64
C PHE A 244 -3.13 -4.17 -26.82
N SER A 245 -4.41 -4.26 -27.22
CA SER A 245 -4.76 -4.96 -28.47
C SER A 245 -4.46 -4.12 -29.72
N SER A 246 -4.44 -2.79 -29.60
CA SER A 246 -4.11 -1.88 -30.70
C SER A 246 -2.63 -1.49 -30.76
N PHE A 247 -1.96 -1.45 -29.61
CA PHE A 247 -0.55 -1.12 -29.48
C PHE A 247 0.28 -2.38 -29.25
N ILE A 248 0.83 -2.92 -30.34
CA ILE A 248 1.56 -4.18 -30.31
C ILE A 248 3.00 -3.89 -29.87
N ILE A 249 3.25 -3.91 -28.57
CA ILE A 249 4.62 -4.09 -28.05
C ILE A 249 5.04 -5.49 -28.55
N ASN A 250 6.07 -5.61 -29.39
CA ASN A 250 6.55 -6.88 -29.92
C ASN A 250 8.08 -6.86 -30.08
N SER A 251 8.64 -7.91 -30.68
CA SER A 251 10.08 -8.08 -30.90
C SER A 251 10.75 -7.00 -31.75
N SER A 252 9.99 -6.15 -32.44
CA SER A 252 10.55 -5.01 -33.18
C SER A 252 11.10 -3.91 -32.28
N LEU A 253 10.72 -3.87 -31.00
CA LEU A 253 11.26 -2.98 -29.96
C LEU A 253 12.62 -3.47 -29.44
N SER A 254 13.54 -3.77 -30.35
CA SER A 254 14.79 -4.47 -30.07
C SER A 254 15.73 -3.73 -29.12
N HIS A 255 15.65 -2.39 -29.05
CA HIS A 255 16.48 -1.55 -28.18
C HIS A 255 15.75 -1.05 -26.92
N LEU A 256 14.52 -1.52 -26.66
CA LEU A 256 13.74 -1.03 -25.52
C LEU A 256 14.43 -1.38 -24.20
N GLU A 257 14.84 -0.35 -23.46
CA GLU A 257 15.48 -0.47 -22.16
C GLU A 257 14.55 -0.07 -21.00
N SER A 258 13.56 0.76 -21.28
CA SER A 258 12.66 1.30 -20.27
C SER A 258 11.22 1.29 -20.77
N LEU A 259 10.34 0.59 -20.07
CA LEU A 259 8.90 0.62 -20.29
C LEU A 259 8.22 1.19 -19.05
N PHE A 260 7.54 2.31 -19.22
CA PHE A 260 6.75 2.96 -18.20
C PHE A 260 5.30 2.99 -18.67
N VAL A 261 4.39 2.47 -17.84
CA VAL A 261 2.96 2.47 -18.10
C VAL A 261 2.28 3.12 -16.92
N ASP A 262 1.71 4.30 -17.14
CA ASP A 262 1.02 5.11 -16.17
C ASP A 262 -0.47 5.22 -16.50
N GLY A 263 -1.28 5.39 -15.47
CA GLY A 263 -2.72 5.50 -15.49
C GLY A 263 -3.46 4.33 -16.13
N ILE A 264 -2.89 3.13 -16.04
CA ILE A 264 -3.57 1.89 -16.40
C ILE A 264 -4.59 1.51 -15.31
N PRO A 265 -5.85 1.19 -15.61
CA PRO A 265 -6.75 0.64 -14.58
C PRO A 265 -6.13 -0.59 -13.91
N SER A 266 -6.24 -0.72 -12.58
CA SER A 266 -5.69 -1.89 -11.87
C SER A 266 -6.20 -3.22 -12.45
N THR A 267 -7.44 -3.26 -12.94
CA THR A 267 -8.00 -4.42 -13.62
C THR A 267 -7.24 -4.77 -14.90
N THR A 268 -6.97 -3.77 -15.74
CA THR A 268 -6.16 -3.91 -16.95
C THR A 268 -4.71 -4.24 -16.62
N LEU A 269 -4.14 -3.67 -15.55
CA LEU A 269 -2.82 -4.05 -15.07
C LEU A 269 -2.80 -5.52 -14.66
N ILE A 270 -3.74 -5.99 -13.85
CA ILE A 270 -3.81 -7.40 -13.48
C ILE A 270 -3.99 -8.27 -14.73
N LYS A 271 -4.87 -7.91 -15.68
CA LYS A 271 -5.00 -8.62 -16.96
C LYS A 271 -3.66 -8.67 -17.69
N LEU A 272 -2.92 -7.57 -17.76
CA LEU A 272 -1.61 -7.48 -18.41
C LEU A 272 -0.54 -8.30 -17.68
N LEU A 273 -0.49 -8.24 -16.36
CA LEU A 273 0.39 -9.04 -15.50
C LEU A 273 0.03 -10.54 -15.50
N MET A 274 -1.18 -10.89 -15.95
CA MET A 274 -1.64 -12.27 -16.07
C MET A 274 -1.65 -12.77 -17.53
N ASN A 275 -1.60 -11.88 -18.52
CA ASN A 275 -1.62 -12.22 -19.94
C ASN A 275 -0.25 -12.76 -20.38
N LEU A 276 -0.24 -13.98 -20.91
CA LEU A 276 0.95 -14.65 -21.45
C LEU A 276 1.58 -13.84 -22.59
N GLU A 277 0.78 -13.16 -23.41
CA GLU A 277 1.25 -12.35 -24.53
C GLU A 277 2.17 -11.23 -24.06
N PHE A 278 1.84 -10.55 -22.96
CA PHE A 278 2.69 -9.50 -22.42
C PHE A 278 4.07 -10.02 -22.01
N PHE A 279 4.13 -11.19 -21.37
CA PHE A 279 5.41 -11.81 -21.03
C PHE A 279 6.18 -12.32 -22.25
N ILE A 280 5.49 -12.85 -23.27
CA ILE A 280 6.10 -13.21 -24.55
C ILE A 280 6.77 -11.98 -25.16
N VAL A 281 6.08 -10.85 -25.13
CA VAL A 281 6.59 -9.58 -25.62
C VAL A 281 7.82 -9.13 -24.83
N LEU A 282 7.75 -9.12 -23.49
CA LEU A 282 8.89 -8.78 -22.64
C LEU A 282 10.09 -9.72 -22.87
N SER A 283 9.83 -10.97 -23.27
CA SER A 283 10.90 -11.93 -23.57
C SER A 283 11.71 -11.55 -24.83
N TYR A 284 11.10 -10.82 -25.76
CA TYR A 284 11.74 -10.35 -26.99
C TYR A 284 12.48 -9.01 -26.84
N THR A 285 12.37 -8.37 -25.69
CA THR A 285 13.03 -7.09 -25.39
C THR A 285 14.11 -7.32 -24.34
N PRO A 286 15.24 -7.97 -24.71
CA PRO A 286 16.23 -8.46 -23.74
C PRO A 286 16.97 -7.34 -23.01
N HIS A 287 16.85 -6.10 -23.48
CA HIS A 287 17.51 -4.94 -22.91
C HIS A 287 16.64 -4.19 -21.89
N ILE A 288 15.40 -4.63 -21.60
CA ILE A 288 14.58 -3.97 -20.58
C ILE A 288 15.27 -4.07 -19.21
N ARG A 289 15.69 -2.91 -18.72
CA ARG A 289 16.29 -2.71 -17.40
C ARG A 289 15.34 -2.08 -16.41
N ARG A 290 14.36 -1.32 -16.91
CA ARG A 290 13.39 -0.57 -16.11
C ARG A 290 11.98 -0.89 -16.57
N LEU A 291 11.19 -1.42 -15.65
CA LEU A 291 9.76 -1.62 -15.85
C LEU A 291 9.04 -0.89 -14.73
N LYS A 292 8.19 0.07 -15.10
CA LYS A 292 7.41 0.86 -14.14
C LYS A 292 5.92 0.83 -14.49
N PHE A 293 5.08 0.50 -13.51
CA PHE A 293 3.61 0.49 -13.65
C PHE A 293 2.97 1.39 -12.59
N LEU A 294 2.10 2.31 -13.01
CA LEU A 294 1.27 3.14 -12.13
C LEU A 294 -0.20 2.89 -12.46
N PRO A 295 -0.91 2.11 -11.63
CA PRO A 295 -2.31 1.87 -11.81
C PRO A 295 -3.18 3.09 -11.46
N THR A 296 -4.41 3.16 -11.95
CA THR A 296 -5.47 4.07 -11.47
C THR A 296 -6.35 3.40 -10.41
N ASN A 297 -7.03 4.21 -9.60
CA ASN A 297 -7.64 3.85 -8.31
C ASN A 297 -8.88 2.93 -8.34
N ASN A 298 -9.20 2.25 -9.46
CA ASN A 298 -10.41 1.42 -9.56
C ASN A 298 -10.07 -0.05 -9.76
N VAL A 299 -10.46 -0.90 -8.80
CA VAL A 299 -10.21 -2.35 -8.85
C VAL A 299 -11.52 -3.13 -8.90
N ASP A 300 -11.63 -4.00 -9.89
CA ASP A 300 -12.57 -5.12 -9.94
C ASP A 300 -11.82 -6.40 -9.48
N PRO A 301 -12.28 -7.10 -8.43
CA PRO A 301 -11.61 -8.26 -7.85
C PRO A 301 -11.70 -9.57 -8.69
N SER A 302 -12.34 -9.58 -9.88
CA SER A 302 -12.70 -10.83 -10.56
C SER A 302 -11.65 -11.44 -11.52
N ILE A 303 -10.38 -11.65 -11.12
CA ILE A 303 -9.38 -12.29 -12.00
C ILE A 303 -8.78 -13.57 -11.38
N ARG A 304 -8.91 -14.70 -12.08
CA ARG A 304 -8.39 -16.02 -11.68
C ARG A 304 -7.46 -16.64 -12.73
N SER A 305 -6.32 -17.10 -12.21
CA SER A 305 -5.33 -18.04 -12.77
C SER A 305 -4.58 -17.63 -14.05
N ILE A 306 -3.30 -18.01 -14.14
CA ILE A 306 -2.58 -18.53 -15.35
C ILE A 306 -1.06 -18.68 -15.06
N LEU A 307 -0.47 -19.65 -15.77
CA LEU A 307 0.89 -20.22 -15.87
C LEU A 307 2.10 -19.27 -15.71
N SER A 308 3.25 -19.87 -15.35
CA SER A 308 4.55 -19.23 -15.19
C SER A 308 5.32 -19.13 -16.53
N ILE A 309 5.68 -17.90 -16.92
CA ILE A 309 6.62 -17.64 -18.02
C ILE A 309 7.92 -17.12 -17.40
N ARG A 310 9.07 -17.66 -17.85
CA ARG A 310 10.39 -17.19 -17.41
C ARG A 310 10.81 -15.96 -18.23
N LEU A 311 11.05 -14.84 -17.56
CA LEU A 311 11.68 -13.66 -18.14
C LEU A 311 13.18 -13.66 -17.84
N SER A 312 13.97 -14.44 -18.59
CA SER A 312 15.41 -14.57 -18.32
C SER A 312 16.23 -13.30 -18.52
N ASN A 313 15.68 -12.29 -19.20
CA ASN A 313 16.43 -11.11 -19.65
C ASN A 313 16.10 -9.83 -18.89
N LEU A 314 15.09 -9.83 -18.02
CA LEU A 314 14.65 -8.64 -17.28
C LEU A 314 15.65 -8.35 -16.15
N THR A 315 16.59 -7.44 -16.39
CA THR A 315 17.91 -7.64 -15.78
C THR A 315 18.21 -6.84 -14.51
N GLN A 316 17.48 -5.77 -14.13
CA GLN A 316 17.98 -4.94 -13.02
C GLN A 316 16.90 -4.31 -12.12
N HIS A 317 15.99 -3.47 -12.62
CA HIS A 317 15.11 -2.65 -11.77
C HIS A 317 13.62 -2.78 -12.13
N ILE A 318 12.80 -3.10 -11.14
CA ILE A 318 11.35 -3.01 -11.25
C ILE A 318 10.85 -2.03 -10.19
N LEU A 319 10.02 -1.09 -10.61
CA LEU A 319 9.25 -0.22 -9.73
C LEU A 319 7.76 -0.49 -9.98
N ILE A 320 7.05 -1.04 -9.00
CA ILE A 320 5.62 -1.31 -9.12
C ILE A 320 4.89 -0.40 -8.15
N GLU A 321 3.96 0.40 -8.62
CA GLU A 321 2.99 1.05 -7.73
C GLU A 321 1.69 0.22 -7.81
N ILE A 322 1.09 -0.08 -6.66
CA ILE A 322 0.06 -1.09 -6.51
C ILE A 322 -1.08 -0.49 -5.70
N TYR A 323 -2.24 -0.32 -6.33
CA TYR A 323 -3.43 0.23 -5.70
C TYR A 323 -4.50 -0.86 -5.55
N TYR A 324 -4.90 -1.14 -4.31
CA TYR A 324 -5.95 -2.10 -3.91
C TYR A 324 -5.83 -3.50 -4.52
N VAL A 325 -4.61 -3.98 -4.78
CA VAL A 325 -4.34 -5.36 -5.19
C VAL A 325 -4.09 -6.21 -3.96
N GLU A 326 -4.54 -7.47 -3.95
CA GLU A 326 -4.18 -8.42 -2.90
C GLU A 326 -2.74 -8.93 -3.05
N PHE A 327 -2.09 -9.24 -1.92
CA PHE A 327 -0.70 -9.71 -1.92
C PHE A 327 -0.47 -10.93 -2.81
N ILE A 328 -1.44 -11.86 -2.88
CA ILE A 328 -1.31 -13.10 -3.65
C ILE A 328 -1.01 -12.83 -5.14
N TYR A 329 -1.56 -11.76 -5.72
CA TYR A 329 -1.31 -11.43 -7.11
C TYR A 329 0.09 -10.87 -7.34
N VAL A 330 0.59 -10.08 -6.39
CA VAL A 330 1.97 -9.56 -6.39
C VAL A 330 2.96 -10.71 -6.22
N GLU A 331 2.64 -11.65 -5.32
CA GLU A 331 3.41 -12.87 -5.10
C GLU A 331 3.49 -13.72 -6.37
N MET A 332 2.35 -13.94 -7.03
CA MET A 332 2.29 -14.64 -8.32
C MET A 332 3.10 -13.93 -9.40
N PHE A 333 3.01 -12.60 -9.49
CA PHE A 333 3.79 -11.82 -10.45
C PHE A 333 5.29 -11.96 -10.21
N ILE A 334 5.75 -11.77 -8.97
CA ILE A 334 7.16 -11.89 -8.57
C ILE A 334 7.69 -13.31 -8.88
N LYS A 335 6.89 -14.34 -8.60
CA LYS A 335 7.23 -15.74 -8.93
C LYS A 335 7.38 -15.99 -10.44
N LYS A 336 6.76 -15.19 -11.31
CA LYS A 336 6.90 -15.31 -12.77
C LYS A 336 8.16 -14.65 -13.30
N ILE A 337 8.50 -13.46 -12.81
CA ILE A 337 9.70 -12.72 -13.23
C ILE A 337 11.02 -13.28 -12.63
N TYR A 338 10.94 -14.47 -12.02
CA TYR A 338 11.99 -15.21 -11.31
C TYR A 338 13.21 -15.51 -12.19
N CYS A 339 14.22 -14.64 -12.24
CA CYS A 339 15.59 -15.05 -12.64
C CYS A 339 16.70 -14.07 -12.19
N GLN A 340 16.54 -12.75 -12.37
CA GLN A 340 17.70 -11.83 -12.37
C GLN A 340 17.43 -10.46 -11.73
N LEU A 341 16.29 -10.30 -11.04
CA LEU A 341 15.93 -9.03 -10.45
C LEU A 341 16.93 -8.61 -9.36
N LYS A 342 17.60 -7.48 -9.56
CA LYS A 342 18.56 -6.92 -8.58
C LYS A 342 17.93 -5.87 -7.68
N TYR A 343 16.94 -5.14 -8.18
CA TYR A 343 16.29 -4.03 -7.49
C TYR A 343 14.79 -4.15 -7.64
N LEU A 344 14.10 -4.32 -6.52
CA LEU A 344 12.64 -4.34 -6.44
C LEU A 344 12.21 -3.17 -5.58
N SER A 345 11.44 -2.25 -6.16
CA SER A 345 10.79 -1.17 -5.45
C SER A 345 9.29 -1.33 -5.63
N ILE A 346 8.54 -1.35 -4.54
CA ILE A 346 7.09 -1.49 -4.57
C ILE A 346 6.48 -0.37 -3.74
N MET A 347 5.56 0.39 -4.30
CA MET A 347 4.67 1.28 -3.55
C MET A 347 3.29 0.65 -3.52
N ILE A 348 2.68 0.59 -2.35
CA ILE A 348 1.47 -0.17 -2.08
C ILE A 348 0.51 0.78 -1.40
N GLN A 349 -0.67 0.96 -1.97
CA GLN A 349 -1.79 1.61 -1.31
C GLN A 349 -2.93 0.59 -1.31
N SER A 350 -3.08 -0.13 -0.21
CA SER A 350 -4.00 -1.27 -0.12
C SER A 350 -4.44 -1.45 1.32
N GLN A 351 -5.68 -1.88 1.54
CA GLN A 351 -6.15 -2.28 2.88
C GLN A 351 -5.68 -3.69 3.27
N ASN A 352 -5.00 -4.39 2.36
CA ASN A 352 -4.52 -5.74 2.61
C ASN A 352 -3.29 -5.73 3.52
N ILE A 353 -3.47 -6.13 4.78
CA ILE A 353 -2.41 -6.22 5.80
C ILE A 353 -1.32 -7.25 5.48
N ASP A 354 -1.54 -8.16 4.53
CA ASP A 354 -0.53 -9.16 4.14
C ASP A 354 0.75 -8.51 3.58
N PHE A 355 0.65 -7.30 3.04
CA PHE A 355 1.82 -6.51 2.61
C PHE A 355 2.74 -6.11 3.75
N LEU A 356 2.23 -6.11 4.98
CA LEU A 356 2.95 -5.83 6.20
C LEU A 356 3.36 -7.13 6.94
N ASN A 357 3.22 -8.30 6.31
CA ASN A 357 3.70 -9.58 6.85
C ASN A 357 5.16 -9.84 6.44
N ALA A 358 6.09 -9.63 7.38
CA ALA A 358 7.53 -9.76 7.12
C ALA A 358 7.93 -11.18 6.70
N ASN A 359 7.31 -12.19 7.31
CA ASN A 359 7.61 -13.60 7.03
C ASN A 359 7.22 -13.97 5.59
N ARG A 360 6.08 -13.45 5.11
CA ARG A 360 5.62 -13.70 3.75
C ARG A 360 6.55 -13.06 2.70
N TRP A 361 6.96 -11.81 2.92
CA TRP A 361 7.97 -11.16 2.08
C TRP A 361 9.31 -11.92 2.09
N LYS A 362 9.79 -12.31 3.28
CA LYS A 362 11.01 -13.09 3.42
C LYS A 362 10.94 -14.40 2.64
N GLN A 363 9.86 -15.16 2.79
CA GLN A 363 9.65 -16.40 2.07
C GLN A 363 9.65 -16.16 0.55
N LEU A 364 8.89 -15.16 0.09
CA LEU A 364 8.84 -14.80 -1.32
C LEU A 364 10.22 -14.41 -1.87
N ILE A 365 11.00 -13.62 -1.13
CA ILE A 365 12.31 -13.16 -1.57
C ILE A 365 13.32 -14.31 -1.60
N ILE A 366 13.34 -15.18 -0.59
CA ILE A 366 14.23 -16.36 -0.54
C ILE A 366 13.88 -17.34 -1.67
N GLU A 367 12.60 -17.63 -1.85
CA GLU A 367 12.13 -18.58 -2.87
C GLU A 367 12.26 -18.02 -4.28
N SER A 368 12.01 -16.72 -4.46
CA SER A 368 11.74 -16.12 -5.77
C SER A 368 12.71 -15.01 -6.21
N LEU A 369 13.60 -14.52 -5.35
CA LEU A 369 14.41 -13.34 -5.66
C LEU A 369 15.85 -13.51 -5.15
N SER A 370 16.46 -14.66 -5.44
CA SER A 370 17.81 -15.03 -4.98
C SER A 370 18.94 -14.08 -5.42
N GLN A 371 18.71 -13.25 -6.44
CA GLN A 371 19.67 -12.25 -6.94
C GLN A 371 19.37 -10.82 -6.47
N LEU A 372 18.37 -10.64 -5.59
CA LEU A 372 17.93 -9.32 -5.15
C LEU A 372 18.98 -8.66 -4.27
N GLN A 373 19.44 -7.50 -4.70
CA GLN A 373 20.44 -6.69 -3.99
C GLN A 373 19.79 -5.59 -3.16
N LYS A 374 18.71 -4.98 -3.68
CA LYS A 374 17.93 -3.97 -2.96
C LYS A 374 16.45 -4.27 -3.06
N PHE A 375 15.81 -4.26 -1.89
CA PHE A 375 14.37 -4.31 -1.74
C PHE A 375 13.91 -3.01 -1.09
N HIS A 376 12.98 -2.33 -1.75
CA HIS A 376 12.27 -1.19 -1.21
C HIS A 376 10.78 -1.47 -1.26
N SER A 377 10.12 -1.34 -0.12
CA SER A 377 8.67 -1.43 -0.05
C SER A 377 8.16 -0.20 0.67
N ARG A 378 7.16 0.46 0.09
CA ARG A 378 6.43 1.58 0.65
C ARG A 378 4.97 1.16 0.73
N TYR A 379 4.39 1.13 1.93
CA TYR A 379 2.99 0.85 2.15
C TYR A 379 2.31 2.07 2.75
N ASP A 380 1.25 2.50 2.09
CA ASP A 380 0.47 3.69 2.36
C ASP A 380 -0.89 3.24 2.90
N GLU A 381 -1.07 3.39 4.22
CA GLU A 381 -2.28 2.99 4.92
C GLU A 381 -3.30 4.12 4.89
N ASP A 382 -4.33 3.96 4.05
CA ASP A 382 -5.43 4.91 3.95
C ASP A 382 -6.27 4.90 5.24
N ILE A 383 -6.03 5.87 6.12
CA ILE A 383 -6.82 6.06 7.33
C ILE A 383 -8.14 6.71 6.90
N ASN A 384 -9.14 5.89 6.58
CA ASN A 384 -10.48 6.41 6.39
C ASN A 384 -10.96 7.07 7.70
N ASP A 385 -11.13 8.38 7.67
CA ASP A 385 -11.38 9.28 8.81
C ASP A 385 -12.56 8.89 9.70
N GLU A 386 -13.49 8.05 9.22
CA GLU A 386 -14.72 7.73 9.94
C GLU A 386 -14.52 6.87 11.19
N HIS A 387 -13.45 6.06 11.24
CA HIS A 387 -13.23 5.13 12.35
C HIS A 387 -11.94 5.40 13.13
N GLY A 388 -10.99 6.17 12.59
CA GLY A 388 -9.80 6.65 13.32
C GLY A 388 -8.85 5.56 13.88
N TYR A 389 -9.09 4.29 13.60
CA TYR A 389 -8.25 3.17 14.04
C TYR A 389 -7.41 2.67 12.88
N SER A 390 -6.10 2.54 13.09
CA SER A 390 -5.21 1.83 12.16
C SER A 390 -5.69 0.39 12.00
N ILE A 391 -5.68 -0.09 10.75
CA ILE A 391 -5.98 -1.47 10.35
C ILE A 391 -4.81 -2.39 10.73
N TYR A 392 -3.74 -1.87 11.35
CA TYR A 392 -2.60 -2.66 11.81
C TYR A 392 -2.68 -3.03 13.30
N PRO A 393 -3.42 -4.09 13.69
CA PRO A 393 -3.37 -4.64 15.05
C PRO A 393 -2.14 -5.56 15.24
N VAL A 394 -1.23 -5.64 14.25
CA VAL A 394 -0.17 -6.64 14.22
C VAL A 394 0.99 -6.16 15.09
N GLN A 395 1.48 -7.07 15.94
CA GLN A 395 2.69 -6.88 16.72
C GLN A 395 3.81 -6.36 15.82
N PRO A 396 4.30 -5.12 16.01
CA PRO A 396 5.31 -4.47 15.14
C PRO A 396 6.64 -5.24 15.03
N ASN A 397 6.80 -6.32 15.79
CA ASN A 397 8.03 -7.09 15.94
C ASN A 397 8.41 -7.99 14.76
N GLN A 398 7.56 -8.19 13.75
CA GLN A 398 7.89 -9.13 12.67
C GLN A 398 9.11 -8.68 11.83
N PHE A 399 9.28 -7.38 11.62
CA PHE A 399 10.46 -6.80 10.93
C PHE A 399 11.67 -6.58 11.85
N ILE A 400 11.54 -6.91 13.14
CA ILE A 400 12.60 -6.82 14.16
C ILE A 400 13.21 -8.23 14.41
N SER A 401 12.71 -9.27 13.73
CA SER A 401 13.25 -10.63 13.87
C SER A 401 14.74 -10.71 13.50
N SER A 402 15.48 -11.63 14.11
CA SER A 402 16.88 -11.90 13.79
C SER A 402 17.11 -12.11 12.29
N SER A 403 16.14 -12.70 11.60
CA SER A 403 16.23 -12.91 10.16
C SER A 403 16.06 -11.65 9.29
N SER A 404 15.33 -10.64 9.77
CA SER A 404 15.26 -9.32 9.13
C SER A 404 16.61 -8.60 9.25
N ILE A 405 17.29 -8.78 10.39
CA ILE A 405 18.63 -8.24 10.66
C ILE A 405 19.67 -8.89 9.73
N GLU A 406 19.61 -10.20 9.50
CA GLU A 406 20.50 -10.92 8.57
C GLU A 406 20.42 -10.37 7.14
N HIS A 407 19.21 -10.04 6.67
CA HIS A 407 18.98 -9.44 5.34
C HIS A 407 19.17 -7.92 5.35
N GLN A 408 19.56 -7.35 6.50
CA GLN A 408 19.75 -5.92 6.70
C GLN A 408 18.51 -5.10 6.36
N TRP A 409 17.29 -5.60 6.56
CA TRP A 409 16.08 -4.81 6.31
C TRP A 409 15.69 -4.02 7.55
N ILE A 410 15.44 -2.72 7.37
CA ILE A 410 14.90 -1.85 8.40
C ILE A 410 13.48 -1.47 7.99
N LEU A 411 12.54 -1.62 8.93
CA LEU A 411 11.23 -1.00 8.85
C LEU A 411 11.32 0.43 9.41
N GLY A 412 11.01 1.42 8.59
CA GLY A 412 10.68 2.78 9.01
C GLY A 412 9.17 2.98 8.99
N ILE A 413 8.64 3.72 9.95
CA ILE A 413 7.23 4.11 10.00
C ILE A 413 7.22 5.64 10.08
N GLU A 414 6.55 6.29 9.14
CA GLU A 414 6.32 7.74 9.11
C GLU A 414 4.82 7.98 9.36
N ILE A 415 4.52 8.64 10.48
CA ILE A 415 3.17 9.04 10.87
C ILE A 415 3.12 10.56 10.76
N VAL A 416 2.31 11.06 9.83
CA VAL A 416 2.09 12.51 9.66
C VAL A 416 0.62 12.79 9.88
N VAL A 417 0.30 13.72 10.79
CA VAL A 417 -1.08 14.11 11.11
C VAL A 417 -1.80 14.56 9.83
N GLY A 418 -2.97 13.97 9.57
CA GLY A 418 -3.76 14.25 8.37
C GLY A 418 -3.20 13.63 7.08
N LYS A 419 -2.30 12.65 7.18
CA LYS A 419 -1.81 11.86 6.06
C LYS A 419 -1.88 10.37 6.37
N PRO A 420 -1.88 9.51 5.35
CA PRO A 420 -1.72 8.08 5.51
C PRO A 420 -0.49 7.70 6.33
N ILE A 421 -0.56 6.60 7.07
CA ILE A 421 0.62 6.03 7.74
C ILE A 421 1.50 5.39 6.67
N LEU A 422 2.76 5.81 6.64
CA LEU A 422 3.72 5.35 5.67
C LEU A 422 4.69 4.34 6.30
N TYR A 423 4.62 3.09 5.86
CA TYR A 423 5.57 2.05 6.25
C TYR A 423 6.59 1.87 5.13
N THR A 424 7.87 1.96 5.46
CA THR A 424 8.97 1.83 4.48
C THR A 424 9.94 0.74 4.90
N ILE A 425 10.21 -0.22 4.01
CA ILE A 425 11.22 -1.27 4.22
C ILE A 425 12.41 -0.98 3.30
N TYR A 426 13.63 -0.88 3.85
CA TYR A 426 14.84 -0.61 3.06
C TYR A 426 16.10 -1.28 3.65
N PRO A 427 17.17 -1.49 2.85
CA PRO A 427 18.42 -2.06 3.32
C PRO A 427 19.21 -1.11 4.24
N TYR A 428 19.83 -1.65 5.29
CA TYR A 428 20.52 -0.96 6.38
C TYR A 428 21.65 -0.04 5.90
N ARG A 429 22.30 -0.39 4.79
CA ARG A 429 23.46 0.34 4.25
C ARG A 429 23.15 1.69 3.58
N ASN A 430 21.89 2.05 3.35
CA ASN A 430 21.52 3.26 2.61
C ASN A 430 21.29 4.53 3.47
N ARG A 431 21.50 4.49 4.80
CA ARG A 431 21.09 5.59 5.70
C ARG A 431 21.98 6.84 5.71
N SER A 432 23.04 6.94 4.89
CA SER A 432 24.03 8.00 5.11
C SER A 432 23.73 9.39 4.52
N TYR A 433 22.80 9.61 3.57
CA TYR A 433 22.75 10.94 2.91
C TYR A 433 21.40 11.55 2.43
N GLU A 434 20.25 10.88 2.44
CA GLU A 434 19.08 11.38 1.65
C GLU A 434 17.84 11.91 2.41
N TYR A 435 17.86 12.05 3.75
CA TYR A 435 16.73 12.67 4.46
C TYR A 435 17.10 14.03 5.06
N SER A 436 16.43 15.08 4.56
CA SER A 436 16.42 16.42 5.17
C SER A 436 15.94 16.31 6.61
N GLN A 437 16.71 16.88 7.55
CA GLN A 437 16.50 16.77 9.00
C GLN A 437 15.14 17.28 9.50
N ASP A 438 14.40 18.04 8.69
CA ASP A 438 13.14 18.68 9.08
C ASP A 438 11.92 17.73 9.21
N LYS A 439 12.05 16.44 8.87
CA LYS A 439 10.93 15.47 8.96
C LYS A 439 11.12 14.33 9.98
N LEU A 440 12.24 14.30 10.70
CA LEU A 440 12.66 13.11 11.46
C LEU A 440 12.36 13.15 12.97
N VAL A 441 11.64 14.15 13.47
CA VAL A 441 11.51 14.34 14.93
C VAL A 441 10.61 13.29 15.61
N ASP A 442 9.69 12.62 14.89
CA ASP A 442 8.69 11.76 15.55
C ASP A 442 8.83 10.24 15.30
N CYS A 443 9.78 9.77 14.48
CA CYS A 443 9.76 8.39 13.96
C CYS A 443 10.79 7.42 14.57
N PHE A 444 11.45 7.79 15.67
CA PHE A 444 12.23 6.85 16.49
C PHE A 444 11.53 6.61 17.83
N VAL A 445 10.33 6.01 17.76
CA VAL A 445 9.65 5.48 18.94
C VAL A 445 10.09 4.03 19.13
N GLU A 446 10.91 3.83 20.16
CA GLU A 446 10.94 2.67 21.06
C GLU A 446 10.97 1.27 20.43
N PHE A 447 12.15 0.66 20.23
CA PHE A 447 12.25 -0.81 20.29
C PHE A 447 13.63 -1.38 20.64
N TYR A 448 14.66 -0.54 20.80
CA TYR A 448 16.03 -1.04 21.01
C TYR A 448 16.44 -1.19 22.49
N GLN A 449 15.57 -0.88 23.47
CA GLN A 449 15.97 -0.87 24.89
C GLN A 449 15.17 -1.79 25.82
N SER A 450 14.25 -2.62 25.32
CA SER A 450 13.49 -3.57 26.17
C SER A 450 13.95 -5.03 26.07
N THR A 451 15.11 -5.30 25.48
CA THR A 451 15.66 -6.67 25.27
C THR A 451 17.14 -6.84 25.68
N GLN A 452 17.60 -6.03 26.63
CA GLN A 452 18.70 -6.39 27.54
C GLN A 452 18.19 -6.31 28.97
#